data_AF-W4VAJ7-F1
#
_entry.id   AF-W4VAJ7-F1
#
_cell.length_a   1.000
_cell.length_b   1.000
_cell.length_c   1.000
_cell.angle_alpha   90.00
_cell.angle_beta   90.00
_cell.angle_gamma   90.00
#
_symmetry.space_group_name_H-M   'P 1'
#
loop_
_entity.id
_entity.type
_entity.pdbx_description
1 polymer ?
#
loop_
_entity_poly.entity_id
_entity_poly.type
_entity_poly.pdbx_seq_one_letter_code
_entity_poly.pdbx_strand_id
1 'polypeptide(L)'
;MFSKFIDYIKKNKYLFIILFIGVLLRLVWIFAMPTYPETDFMWYHVKGKEIAEGKGFLNGIYPYYTGRPGFPTAFRPIGYPGTLAILYFIFGADFIVAKLFNIVLSTLIMFLTYKLSEKFFRKENCPFDFAHLRLVTPCNSIQQHHMLGNFVFRTVNAFYLLIF
;
A
#
# COMPACT_ATOMS: atom_id res chain seq x y z
N MET A 1 27.14 9.92 8.75
CA MET A 1 25.79 9.77 8.15
C MET A 1 24.79 9.22 9.16
N PHE A 2 25.14 8.16 9.91
CA PHE A 2 24.29 7.59 10.97
C PHE A 2 23.94 8.57 12.10
N SER A 3 24.88 9.41 12.57
CA SER A 3 24.63 10.39 13.65
C SER A 3 23.49 11.37 13.30
N LYS A 4 23.54 11.98 12.11
CA LYS A 4 22.51 12.90 11.61
C LYS A 4 21.12 12.23 11.52
N PHE A 5 21.07 10.94 11.22
CA PHE A 5 19.82 10.19 11.17
C PHE A 5 19.25 9.94 12.56
N ILE A 6 20.09 9.57 13.53
CA ILE A 6 19.67 9.41 14.94
C ILE A 6 19.18 10.74 15.52
N ASP A 7 19.86 11.84 15.22
CA ASP A 7 19.44 13.18 15.65
C ASP A 7 18.08 13.56 15.04
N TYR A 8 17.85 13.19 13.77
CA TYR A 8 16.57 13.38 13.11
C TYR A 8 15.44 12.59 13.77
N ILE A 9 15.70 11.32 14.15
CA ILE A 9 14.75 10.49 14.89
C ILE A 9 14.41 11.12 16.24
N LYS A 10 15.43 11.53 17.02
CA LYS A 10 15.24 12.16 18.33
C LYS A 10 14.39 13.42 18.24
N LYS A 11 14.64 14.27 17.24
CA LYS A 11 13.86 15.49 16.99
C LYS A 11 12.40 15.19 16.66
N ASN A 12 12.13 14.13 15.89
CA ASN A 12 10.78 13.76 15.44
C ASN A 12 10.24 12.53 16.19
N LYS A 13 10.56 12.38 17.48
CA LYS A 13 10.24 11.17 18.26
C LYS A 13 8.76 10.75 18.15
N TYR A 14 7.84 11.71 18.18
CA TYR A 14 6.40 11.45 18.14
C TYR A 14 5.95 10.90 16.79
N LEU A 15 6.53 11.35 15.67
CA LEU A 15 6.27 10.79 14.34
C LEU A 15 6.65 9.31 14.29
N PHE A 16 7.84 8.97 14.78
CA PHE A 16 8.30 7.58 14.78
C PHE A 16 7.47 6.69 15.71
N ILE A 17 7.03 7.21 16.85
CA ILE A 17 6.06 6.52 17.73
C ILE A 17 4.75 6.25 16.99
N ILE A 18 4.19 7.25 16.30
CA ILE A 18 2.96 7.13 15.51
C ILE A 18 3.11 6.09 14.38
N LEU A 19 4.21 6.14 13.63
CA LEU A 19 4.50 5.17 12.58
C LEU A 19 4.63 3.76 13.17
N PHE A 20 5.36 3.62 14.28
CA PHE A 20 5.55 2.34 14.96
C PHE A 20 4.22 1.75 15.45
N ILE A 21 3.41 2.54 16.16
CA ILE A 21 2.07 2.11 16.62
C ILE A 21 1.21 1.72 15.41
N GLY A 22 1.23 2.51 14.34
CA GLY A 22 0.49 2.22 13.11
C GLY A 22 0.92 0.91 12.44
N VAL A 23 2.22 0.61 12.41
CA VAL A 23 2.74 -0.67 11.90
C VAL A 23 2.31 -1.81 12.80
N LEU A 24 2.47 -1.67 14.12
CA LEU A 24 2.14 -2.69 15.11
C LEU A 24 0.66 -3.08 15.05
N LEU A 25 -0.24 -2.10 15.02
CA LEU A 25 -1.68 -2.33 14.91
C LEU A 25 -2.05 -3.10 13.64
N ARG A 26 -1.43 -2.77 12.49
CA ARG A 26 -1.68 -3.46 11.22
C ARG A 26 -1.13 -4.88 11.20
N LEU A 27 0.04 -5.11 11.80
CA LEU A 27 0.61 -6.45 11.95
C LEU A 27 -0.29 -7.32 12.84
N VAL A 28 -0.69 -6.81 14.01
CA VAL A 28 -1.64 -7.50 14.89
C VAL A 28 -2.91 -7.85 14.13
N TRP A 29 -3.46 -6.91 13.36
CA TRP A 29 -4.67 -7.15 12.57
C TRP A 29 -4.49 -8.25 11.51
N ILE A 30 -3.37 -8.27 10.77
CA ILE A 30 -3.11 -9.27 9.73
C ILE A 30 -3.01 -10.68 10.30
N PHE A 31 -2.45 -10.85 11.49
CA PHE A 31 -2.31 -12.16 12.13
C PHE A 31 -3.52 -12.57 12.96
N ALA A 32 -4.24 -11.61 13.56
CA ALA A 32 -5.41 -11.89 14.38
C ALA A 32 -6.69 -12.12 13.56
N MET A 33 -6.81 -11.52 12.37
CA MET A 33 -8.00 -11.63 11.52
C MET A 33 -7.71 -12.42 10.24
N PRO A 34 -8.20 -13.67 10.11
CA PRO A 34 -8.02 -14.48 8.92
C PRO A 34 -8.92 -13.94 7.80
N THR A 35 -8.32 -13.18 6.91
CA THR A 35 -9.02 -12.58 5.78
C THR A 35 -8.49 -13.08 4.45
N TYR A 36 -9.42 -13.24 3.53
CA TYR A 36 -9.16 -13.70 2.18
C TYR A 36 -9.55 -12.61 1.19
N PRO A 37 -8.75 -12.38 0.14
CA PRO A 37 -9.08 -11.38 -0.85
C PRO A 37 -10.28 -11.85 -1.67
N GLU A 38 -11.27 -10.98 -1.83
CA GLU A 38 -12.46 -11.24 -2.66
C GLU A 38 -12.52 -10.25 -3.84
N THR A 39 -13.21 -10.63 -4.92
CA THR A 39 -13.46 -9.77 -6.10
C THR A 39 -12.19 -9.09 -6.66
N ASP A 40 -12.09 -7.77 -6.59
CA ASP A 40 -10.99 -6.97 -7.13
C ASP A 40 -9.64 -7.39 -6.56
N PHE A 41 -9.60 -7.69 -5.28
CA PHE A 41 -8.36 -7.93 -4.56
C PHE A 41 -7.69 -9.22 -4.98
N MET A 42 -8.50 -10.25 -5.14
CA MET A 42 -8.01 -11.53 -5.62
C MET A 42 -7.68 -11.45 -7.11
N TRP A 43 -8.34 -10.58 -7.90
CA TRP A 43 -7.89 -10.28 -9.26
C TRP A 43 -6.44 -9.74 -9.29
N TYR A 44 -6.09 -8.77 -8.44
CA TYR A 44 -4.72 -8.24 -8.38
C TYR A 44 -3.70 -9.29 -7.93
N HIS A 45 -4.05 -10.14 -6.95
CA HIS A 45 -3.19 -11.24 -6.53
C HIS A 45 -2.93 -12.23 -7.67
N VAL A 46 -4.00 -12.70 -8.33
CA VAL A 46 -3.90 -13.65 -9.44
C VAL A 46 -3.07 -13.06 -10.58
N LYS A 47 -3.29 -11.79 -10.94
CA LYS A 47 -2.51 -11.14 -12.02
C LYS A 47 -1.05 -10.98 -11.66
N GLY A 48 -0.74 -10.58 -10.42
CA GLY A 48 0.65 -10.54 -9.96
C GLY A 48 1.33 -11.91 -10.06
N LYS A 49 0.63 -12.97 -9.65
CA LYS A 49 1.12 -14.35 -9.74
C LYS A 49 1.37 -14.79 -11.18
N GLU A 50 0.40 -14.58 -12.07
CA GLU A 50 0.52 -14.94 -13.49
C GLU A 50 1.69 -14.21 -14.18
N ILE A 51 1.87 -12.92 -13.90
CA ILE A 51 3.00 -12.15 -14.43
C ILE A 51 4.33 -12.70 -13.88
N ALA A 52 4.41 -13.00 -12.57
CA ALA A 52 5.60 -13.57 -11.95
C ALA A 52 5.96 -14.95 -12.52
N GLU A 53 4.97 -15.73 -12.93
CA GLU A 53 5.13 -17.03 -13.61
C GLU A 53 5.44 -16.91 -15.12
N GLY A 54 5.55 -15.68 -15.65
CA GLY A 54 5.86 -15.45 -17.06
C GLY A 54 4.67 -15.62 -18.02
N LYS A 55 3.44 -15.71 -17.52
CA LYS A 55 2.22 -15.86 -18.35
C LYS A 55 1.77 -14.55 -19.02
N GLY A 56 2.36 -13.42 -18.60
CA GLY A 56 2.05 -12.09 -19.11
C GLY A 56 0.79 -11.47 -18.51
N PHE A 57 0.43 -10.26 -18.97
CA PHE A 57 -0.71 -9.50 -18.48
C PHE A 57 -1.96 -9.74 -19.34
N LEU A 58 -2.53 -10.94 -19.19
CA LEU A 58 -3.66 -11.42 -19.98
C LEU A 58 -4.98 -11.30 -19.21
N ASN A 59 -6.10 -11.31 -19.91
CA ASN A 59 -7.42 -11.53 -19.31
C ASN A 59 -7.47 -12.94 -18.72
N GLY A 60 -7.81 -13.02 -17.43
CA GLY A 60 -7.96 -14.29 -16.73
C GLY A 60 -9.42 -14.74 -16.70
N ILE A 61 -9.62 -15.98 -16.26
CA ILE A 61 -10.94 -16.47 -15.85
C ILE A 61 -11.10 -16.07 -14.38
N TYR A 62 -12.03 -15.18 -14.12
CA TYR A 62 -12.30 -14.68 -12.77
C TYR A 62 -13.81 -14.69 -12.54
N PRO A 63 -14.30 -15.02 -11.33
CA PRO A 63 -15.73 -14.95 -11.04
C PRO A 63 -16.29 -13.58 -11.44
N TYR A 64 -17.39 -13.58 -12.20
CA TYR A 64 -18.08 -12.37 -12.70
C TYR A 64 -17.33 -11.57 -13.80
N TYR A 65 -16.25 -12.10 -14.38
CA TYR A 65 -15.58 -11.44 -15.52
C TYR A 65 -16.14 -11.95 -16.87
N THR A 66 -16.50 -11.01 -17.76
CA THR A 66 -17.12 -11.28 -19.07
C THR A 66 -16.17 -11.05 -20.25
N GLY A 67 -14.86 -11.19 -20.05
CA GLY A 67 -13.85 -11.04 -21.12
C GLY A 67 -13.44 -12.36 -21.78
N ARG A 68 -12.75 -12.25 -22.93
CA ARG A 68 -12.12 -13.42 -23.57
C ARG A 68 -10.82 -13.79 -22.83
N PRO A 69 -10.74 -14.96 -22.17
CA PRO A 69 -9.53 -15.37 -21.46
C PRO A 69 -8.36 -15.54 -22.43
N GLY A 70 -7.14 -15.27 -21.96
CA GLY A 70 -5.90 -15.45 -22.74
C GLY A 70 -5.52 -14.28 -23.65
N PHE A 71 -6.36 -13.26 -23.79
CA PHE A 71 -6.02 -12.05 -24.56
C PHE A 71 -5.34 -10.99 -23.69
N PRO A 72 -4.33 -10.26 -24.20
CA PRO A 72 -3.76 -9.11 -23.49
C PRO A 72 -4.83 -8.11 -23.06
N THR A 73 -4.67 -7.53 -21.87
CA THR A 73 -5.67 -6.62 -21.30
C THR A 73 -5.05 -5.34 -20.79
N ALA A 74 -5.79 -4.24 -20.94
CA ALA A 74 -5.48 -2.96 -20.31
C ALA A 74 -6.69 -2.44 -19.49
N PHE A 75 -7.65 -3.33 -19.19
CA PHE A 75 -8.88 -2.95 -18.48
C PHE A 75 -8.60 -2.38 -17.08
N ARG A 76 -7.57 -2.89 -16.40
CA ARG A 76 -7.05 -2.35 -15.14
C ARG A 76 -5.58 -1.98 -15.29
N PRO A 77 -5.11 -0.91 -14.64
CA PRO A 77 -3.70 -0.52 -14.69
C PRO A 77 -2.78 -1.64 -14.20
N ILE A 78 -1.67 -1.85 -14.92
CA ILE A 78 -0.66 -2.85 -14.59
C ILE A 78 0.16 -2.50 -13.34
N GLY A 79 0.19 -1.24 -12.91
CA GLY A 79 1.11 -0.75 -11.86
C GLY A 79 1.15 -1.61 -10.60
N TYR A 80 -0.01 -1.88 -10.00
CA TYR A 80 -0.08 -2.69 -8.79
C TYR A 80 0.16 -4.19 -9.04
N PRO A 81 -0.52 -4.89 -10.01
CA PRO A 81 -0.18 -6.25 -10.39
C PRO A 81 1.30 -6.47 -10.74
N GLY A 82 1.90 -5.54 -11.49
CA GLY A 82 3.30 -5.61 -11.92
C GLY A 82 4.26 -5.47 -10.74
N THR A 83 3.94 -4.61 -9.78
CA THR A 83 4.75 -4.50 -8.55
C THR A 83 4.63 -5.77 -7.70
N LEU A 84 3.43 -6.34 -7.57
CA LEU A 84 3.25 -7.64 -6.93
C LEU A 84 3.99 -8.75 -7.65
N ALA A 85 4.05 -8.71 -8.98
CA ALA A 85 4.77 -9.71 -9.76
C ALA A 85 6.26 -9.73 -9.42
N ILE A 86 6.88 -8.56 -9.28
CA ILE A 86 8.28 -8.44 -8.83
C ILE A 86 8.44 -9.03 -7.44
N LEU A 87 7.54 -8.71 -6.51
CA LEU A 87 7.59 -9.23 -5.14
C LEU A 87 7.39 -10.75 -5.09
N TYR A 88 6.44 -11.28 -5.86
CA TYR A 88 6.16 -12.70 -5.93
C TYR A 88 7.26 -13.48 -6.64
N PHE A 89 7.98 -12.86 -7.58
CA PHE A 89 9.17 -13.43 -8.18
C PHE A 89 10.30 -13.62 -7.14
N ILE A 90 10.45 -12.69 -6.19
CA ILE A 90 11.51 -12.73 -5.18
C ILE A 90 11.12 -13.59 -3.96
N PHE A 91 9.90 -13.41 -3.45
CA PHE A 91 9.46 -13.96 -2.16
C PHE A 91 8.43 -15.11 -2.28
N GLY A 92 7.94 -15.39 -3.48
CA GLY A 92 6.84 -16.32 -3.73
C GLY A 92 5.45 -15.65 -3.74
N ALA A 93 4.51 -16.26 -4.46
CA ALA A 93 3.15 -15.77 -4.63
C ALA A 93 2.25 -16.14 -3.44
N ASP A 94 2.41 -15.45 -2.32
CA ASP A 94 1.61 -15.64 -1.10
C ASP A 94 0.83 -14.36 -0.73
N PHE A 95 -0.35 -14.52 -0.12
CA PHE A 95 -1.14 -13.41 0.40
C PHE A 95 -0.39 -12.60 1.45
N ILE A 96 0.47 -13.23 2.27
CA ILE A 96 1.22 -12.54 3.30
C ILE A 96 2.21 -11.54 2.70
N VAL A 97 2.81 -11.86 1.54
CA VAL A 97 3.74 -10.97 0.83
C VAL A 97 3.01 -9.69 0.41
N ALA A 98 1.82 -9.83 -0.18
CA ALA A 98 1.00 -8.67 -0.54
C ALA A 98 0.53 -7.85 0.67
N LYS A 99 0.10 -8.52 1.74
CA LYS A 99 -0.34 -7.86 2.98
C LYS A 99 0.79 -7.05 3.61
N LEU A 100 1.99 -7.63 3.73
CA LEU A 100 3.17 -6.95 4.27
C LEU A 100 3.60 -5.77 3.38
N PHE A 101 3.57 -5.95 2.06
CA PHE A 101 3.87 -4.86 1.12
C PHE A 101 2.90 -3.68 1.30
N ASN A 102 1.61 -3.94 1.50
CA ASN A 102 0.65 -2.87 1.77
C ASN A 102 0.90 -2.17 3.11
N ILE A 103 1.42 -2.84 4.14
CA ILE A 103 1.87 -2.18 5.38
C ILE A 103 3.01 -1.19 5.06
N VAL A 104 4.01 -1.62 4.29
CA VAL A 104 5.14 -0.76 3.90
C VAL A 104 4.64 0.48 3.16
N LEU A 105 3.77 0.29 2.16
CA LEU A 105 3.19 1.40 1.38
C LEU A 105 2.37 2.35 2.25
N SER A 106 1.51 1.81 3.13
CA SER A 106 0.69 2.65 4.02
C SER A 106 1.54 3.45 5.00
N THR A 107 2.63 2.87 5.50
CA THR A 107 3.59 3.53 6.39
C THR A 107 4.35 4.63 5.66
N LEU A 108 4.77 4.36 4.42
CA LEU A 108 5.39 5.37 3.56
C LEU A 108 4.44 6.54 3.29
N ILE A 109 3.17 6.27 3.00
CA ILE A 109 2.15 7.32 2.80
C ILE A 109 1.97 8.15 4.07
N MET A 110 1.94 7.53 5.26
CA MET A 110 1.86 8.26 6.52
C MET A 110 3.06 9.21 6.69
N PHE A 111 4.28 8.72 6.43
CA PHE A 111 5.50 9.53 6.51
C PHE A 111 5.49 10.69 5.50
N LEU A 112 5.13 10.42 4.24
CA LEU A 112 5.05 11.45 3.20
C LEU A 112 3.95 12.48 3.49
N THR A 113 2.82 12.05 4.05
CA THR A 113 1.74 12.96 4.47
C THR A 113 2.23 13.89 5.58
N TYR A 114 2.96 13.36 6.56
CA TYR A 114 3.60 14.19 7.59
C TYR A 114 4.55 15.21 6.97
N LYS A 115 5.43 14.78 6.06
CA LYS A 115 6.37 15.68 5.37
C LYS A 115 5.69 16.76 4.54
N LEU A 116 4.60 16.39 3.88
CA LEU A 116 3.79 17.34 3.13
C LEU A 116 3.15 18.36 4.09
N SER A 117 2.59 17.90 5.20
CA SER A 117 1.98 18.78 6.18
C SER A 117 3.00 19.72 6.85
N GLU A 118 4.22 19.27 7.11
CA GLU A 118 5.34 20.10 7.61
C GLU A 118 5.68 21.22 6.61
N LYS A 119 5.63 20.92 5.30
CA LYS A 119 5.93 21.89 4.24
C LYS A 119 4.82 22.93 4.06
N PHE A 120 3.56 22.53 4.10
CA PHE A 120 2.42 23.40 3.78
C PHE A 120 1.83 24.09 5.01
N PHE A 121 1.85 23.45 6.18
CA PHE A 121 1.27 23.97 7.40
C PHE A 121 2.38 24.38 8.38
N ARG A 122 2.68 25.67 8.38
CA ARG A 122 3.72 26.32 9.22
C ARG A 122 3.40 26.35 10.72
N LYS A 123 2.30 25.72 11.16
CA LYS A 123 1.78 25.75 12.54
C LYS A 123 2.19 24.49 13.29
N GLU A 124 2.72 24.66 14.50
CA GLU A 124 3.44 23.64 15.28
C GLU A 124 2.64 22.34 15.58
N ASN A 125 1.30 22.38 15.52
CA ASN A 125 0.43 21.25 15.85
C ASN A 125 -0.32 20.64 14.65
N CYS A 126 -0.33 21.30 13.48
CA CYS A 126 -1.13 20.86 12.34
C CYS A 126 -0.65 19.53 11.70
N PRO A 127 0.67 19.27 11.59
CA PRO A 127 1.17 18.00 11.06
C PRO A 127 0.75 16.77 11.86
N PHE A 128 0.59 16.93 13.18
CA PHE A 128 0.18 15.87 14.08
C PHE A 128 -1.28 15.47 13.84
N ASP A 129 -2.18 16.43 13.76
CA ASP A 129 -3.60 16.16 13.51
C ASP A 129 -3.83 15.42 12.18
N PHE A 130 -3.09 15.76 11.12
CA PHE A 130 -3.21 15.05 9.83
C PHE A 130 -2.67 13.61 9.89
N ALA A 131 -1.58 13.36 10.61
CA ALA A 131 -1.05 12.01 10.82
C ALA A 131 -1.97 11.16 11.72
N HIS A 132 -2.55 11.77 12.76
CA HIS A 132 -3.53 11.14 13.65
C HIS A 132 -4.86 10.84 12.93
N LEU A 133 -5.37 11.76 12.10
CA LEU A 133 -6.60 11.56 11.32
C LEU A 133 -6.47 10.35 10.38
N ARG A 134 -5.26 10.07 9.87
CA ARG A 134 -4.98 8.92 9.01
C ARG A 134 -4.70 7.62 9.78
N LEU A 135 -4.29 7.70 11.04
CA LEU A 135 -4.30 6.58 11.99
C LEU A 135 -5.74 6.19 12.39
N VAL A 136 -6.62 7.19 12.56
CA VAL A 136 -7.97 7.07 13.13
C VAL A 136 -9.04 6.88 12.06
N THR A 137 -8.70 6.76 10.78
CA THR A 137 -9.66 6.38 9.71
C THR A 137 -9.57 4.87 9.44
N PRO A 138 -10.17 4.02 10.28
CA PRO A 138 -9.85 2.60 10.33
C PRO A 138 -10.71 1.84 9.32
N CYS A 139 -11.87 2.38 8.93
CA CYS A 139 -12.90 1.60 8.25
C CYS A 139 -12.63 1.44 6.74
N ASN A 140 -12.31 2.53 6.03
CA ASN A 140 -12.07 2.47 4.58
C ASN A 140 -10.61 2.16 4.22
N SER A 141 -9.62 2.57 5.02
CA SER A 141 -8.21 2.40 4.68
C SER A 141 -7.65 1.04 5.14
N ILE A 142 -8.05 0.53 6.31
CA ILE A 142 -7.56 -0.78 6.80
C ILE A 142 -8.12 -1.89 5.93
N GLN A 143 -9.40 -1.87 5.54
CA GLN A 143 -9.97 -2.87 4.64
C GLN A 143 -9.34 -2.83 3.23
N GLN A 144 -9.05 -1.64 2.69
CA GLN A 144 -8.48 -1.46 1.34
C GLN A 144 -6.95 -1.59 1.24
N HIS A 145 -6.22 -1.44 2.36
CA HIS A 145 -4.79 -1.81 2.44
C HIS A 145 -4.62 -3.29 2.76
N HIS A 146 -5.62 -3.92 3.35
CA HIS A 146 -5.62 -5.33 3.69
C HIS A 146 -6.03 -6.21 2.51
N MET A 147 -6.92 -5.70 1.68
CA MET A 147 -7.24 -6.31 0.43
C MET A 147 -6.64 -5.44 -0.69
N LEU A 148 -5.74 -6.04 -1.46
CA LEU A 148 -4.98 -5.58 -2.63
C LEU A 148 -5.55 -4.41 -3.50
N GLY A 149 -5.77 -3.20 -2.99
CA GLY A 149 -6.47 -2.13 -3.72
C GLY A 149 -5.57 -1.16 -4.52
N ASN A 150 -6.00 -0.81 -5.74
CA ASN A 150 -5.35 0.19 -6.62
C ASN A 150 -5.31 1.64 -6.07
N PHE A 151 -5.92 1.91 -4.91
CA PHE A 151 -5.99 3.27 -4.35
C PHE A 151 -4.65 3.78 -3.85
N VAL A 152 -3.74 2.91 -3.39
CA VAL A 152 -2.38 3.32 -3.02
C VAL A 152 -1.69 3.96 -4.22
N PHE A 153 -1.78 3.32 -5.39
CA PHE A 153 -1.15 3.81 -6.62
C PHE A 153 -1.79 5.10 -7.12
N ARG A 154 -3.12 5.25 -7.03
CA ARG A 154 -3.79 6.52 -7.38
C ARG A 154 -3.42 7.65 -6.44
N THR A 155 -3.23 7.38 -5.14
CA THR A 155 -2.80 8.41 -4.21
C THR A 155 -1.36 8.82 -4.50
N VAL A 156 -0.45 7.87 -4.78
CA VAL A 156 0.94 8.15 -5.19
C VAL A 156 1.01 8.90 -6.53
N ASN A 157 0.20 8.54 -7.53
CA ASN A 157 0.13 9.28 -8.81
C ASN A 157 -0.49 10.67 -8.65
N ALA A 158 -1.50 10.84 -7.79
CA ALA A 158 -2.02 12.15 -7.44
C ALA A 158 -0.96 13.01 -6.72
N PHE A 159 -0.09 12.39 -5.91
CA PHE A 159 1.07 13.07 -5.31
C PHE A 159 2.13 13.45 -6.36
N TYR A 160 2.33 12.65 -7.41
CA TYR A 160 3.26 12.99 -8.50
C TYR A 160 2.77 14.19 -9.33
N LEU A 161 1.45 14.31 -9.53
CA LEU A 161 0.81 15.42 -10.25
C LEU A 161 0.66 16.72 -9.43
N LEU A 162 0.90 16.69 -8.11
CA LEU A 162 0.91 17.88 -7.25
C LEU A 162 2.33 18.45 -7.06
N ILE A 163 3.35 17.78 -7.60
CA ILE A 163 4.77 18.14 -7.46
C ILE A 163 5.35 18.71 -8.76
N PHE A 164 4.59 18.68 -9.87
CA PHE A 164 4.87 19.36 -11.14
C PHE A 164 3.68 20.22 -11.54
#